data_AF-A0A8I1R9R3-F1
#
_entry.id   AF-A0A8I1R9R3-F1
#
_cell.length_a   1.000
_cell.length_b   1.000
_cell.length_c   1.000
_cell.angle_alpha   90.00
_cell.angle_beta   90.00
_cell.angle_gamma   90.00
#
_symmetry.space_group_name_H-M   'P 1'
#
loop_
_entity.id
_entity.type
_entity.pdbx_description
1 polymer ?
#
loop_
_entity_poly.entity_id
_entity_poly.type
_entity_poly.pdbx_seq_one_letter_code
_entity_poly.pdbx_strand_id
1 'polypeptide(L)'
;QEIAERADVGAGTLFRYAATKGELFLMVYNEQLRTAIDEGDRRAAVEPDVTAAVNALVGTVLSGAHDLRNAAVYQRELLFGGPTEKYRGEGLALVGRLEDLVAARLLDAVDAGRRHEPAHAVGAARAARSVFAVLNLLLAQPLTGAHPGADTAEELREQVAQIVQGFLASSVEDTSR
;
A
#
# COMPACT_ATOMS: atom_id res chain seq x y z
N GLN A 1 10.22 -22.77 -9.89
CA GLN A 1 11.69 -22.82 -10.06
C GLN A 1 12.34 -21.45 -9.82
N GLU A 2 11.66 -20.32 -10.05
CA GLU A 2 12.27 -18.96 -9.96
C GLU A 2 12.59 -18.41 -8.56
N ILE A 3 11.98 -18.91 -7.48
CA ILE A 3 12.20 -18.37 -6.12
C ILE A 3 13.63 -18.66 -5.61
N ALA A 4 14.32 -19.67 -6.16
CA ALA A 4 15.66 -20.07 -5.73
C ALA A 4 16.80 -19.37 -6.49
N GLU A 5 16.54 -18.78 -7.68
CA GLU A 5 17.59 -18.19 -8.51
C GLU A 5 17.86 -16.71 -8.21
N ARG A 6 16.93 -16.02 -7.55
CA ARG A 6 17.07 -14.60 -7.16
C ARG A 6 17.71 -14.39 -5.78
N ALA A 7 17.87 -15.44 -5.01
CA ALA A 7 18.65 -15.43 -3.78
C ALA A 7 19.95 -16.18 -4.09
N ASP A 8 21.09 -15.49 -4.03
CA ASP A 8 22.44 -16.05 -4.23
C ASP A 8 22.85 -17.00 -3.07
N VAL A 9 21.96 -17.93 -2.74
CA VAL A 9 21.99 -18.87 -1.62
C VAL A 9 21.16 -20.08 -2.02
N GLY A 10 21.82 -21.23 -2.21
CA GLY A 10 21.20 -22.46 -2.66
C GLY A 10 19.95 -22.85 -1.85
N ALA A 11 19.03 -23.58 -2.48
CA ALA A 11 17.74 -24.00 -1.89
C ALA A 11 17.85 -24.67 -0.50
N GLY A 12 19.02 -25.21 -0.12
CA GLY A 12 19.29 -25.79 1.20
C GLY A 12 19.44 -24.78 2.35
N THR A 13 19.74 -23.51 2.09
CA THR A 13 19.92 -22.48 3.15
C THR A 13 18.68 -21.63 3.41
N LEU A 14 17.72 -21.58 2.48
CA LEU A 14 16.49 -20.77 2.59
C LEU A 14 15.47 -21.33 3.60
N PHE A 15 15.42 -22.66 3.78
CA PHE A 15 14.55 -23.31 4.78
C PHE A 15 15.01 -23.10 6.24
N ARG A 16 16.15 -22.43 6.48
CA ARG A 16 16.55 -22.02 7.83
C ARG A 16 15.74 -20.81 8.33
N TYR A 17 15.21 -20.01 7.41
CA TYR A 17 14.56 -18.73 7.73
C TYR A 17 13.03 -18.76 7.60
N ALA A 18 12.48 -19.73 6.86
CA ALA A 18 11.04 -19.90 6.64
C ALA A 18 10.68 -21.40 6.64
N ALA A 19 9.60 -21.78 7.33
CA ALA A 19 9.15 -23.17 7.44
C ALA A 19 8.45 -23.66 6.17
N THR A 20 7.92 -22.75 5.36
CA THR A 20 7.23 -23.08 4.10
C THR A 20 7.68 -22.20 2.93
N LYS A 21 7.39 -22.65 1.70
CA LYS A 21 7.58 -21.83 0.49
C LYS A 21 6.75 -20.54 0.52
N GLY A 22 5.56 -20.57 1.13
CA GLY A 22 4.70 -19.39 1.31
C GLY A 22 5.33 -18.38 2.27
N GLU A 23 5.89 -18.84 3.38
CA GLU A 23 6.62 -17.97 4.32
C GLU A 23 7.87 -17.36 3.68
N LEU A 24 8.62 -18.13 2.89
CA LEU A 24 9.78 -17.60 2.17
C LEU A 24 9.37 -16.55 1.13
N PHE A 25 8.27 -16.80 0.44
CA PHE A 25 7.71 -15.86 -0.52
C PHE A 25 7.29 -14.55 0.16
N LEU A 26 6.58 -14.62 1.29
CA LEU A 26 6.23 -13.45 2.10
C LEU A 26 7.47 -12.68 2.56
N MET A 27 8.50 -13.37 3.05
CA MET A 27 9.77 -12.73 3.49
C MET A 27 10.39 -11.88 2.38
N VAL A 28 10.53 -12.44 1.17
CA VAL A 28 11.13 -11.73 0.03
C VAL A 28 10.25 -10.56 -0.44
N TYR A 29 8.94 -10.75 -0.51
CA TYR A 29 8.02 -9.70 -0.95
C TYR A 29 7.87 -8.58 0.09
N ASN A 30 7.99 -8.88 1.38
CA ASN A 30 8.00 -7.85 2.43
C ASN A 30 9.18 -6.88 2.26
N GLU A 31 10.36 -7.35 1.87
CA GLU A 31 11.51 -6.47 1.58
C GLU A 31 11.24 -5.56 0.39
N GLN A 32 10.61 -6.08 -0.66
CA GLN A 32 10.23 -5.30 -1.84
C GLN A 32 9.18 -4.25 -1.50
N LEU A 33 8.13 -4.64 -0.77
CA LEU A 33 7.09 -3.72 -0.31
C LEU A 33 7.68 -2.62 0.59
N ARG A 34 8.55 -2.98 1.53
CA ARG A 34 9.23 -2.01 2.40
C ARG A 34 10.02 -0.98 1.59
N THR A 35 10.82 -1.45 0.64
CA THR A 35 11.62 -0.59 -0.24
C THR A 35 10.73 0.36 -1.05
N ALA A 36 9.62 -0.14 -1.58
CA ALA A 36 8.67 0.67 -2.34
C ALA A 36 7.96 1.73 -1.48
N ILE A 37 7.59 1.38 -0.23
CA ILE A 37 7.01 2.34 0.72
C ILE A 37 8.04 3.43 1.07
N ASP A 38 9.30 3.06 1.33
CA ASP A 38 10.35 4.03 1.69
C ASP A 38 10.69 4.98 0.54
N GLU A 39 10.70 4.50 -0.71
CA GLU A 39 10.83 5.36 -1.88
C GLU A 39 9.60 6.25 -2.07
N GLY A 40 8.39 5.69 -1.95
CA GLY A 40 7.15 6.44 -2.07
C GLY A 40 7.04 7.56 -1.04
N ASP A 41 7.45 7.30 0.20
CA ASP A 41 7.44 8.29 1.29
C ASP A 41 8.43 9.43 1.03
N ARG A 42 9.65 9.10 0.58
CA ARG A 42 10.62 10.13 0.17
C ARG A 42 10.11 11.02 -0.96
N ARG A 43 9.43 10.44 -1.94
CA ARG A 43 8.82 11.18 -3.05
C ARG A 43 7.66 12.05 -2.56
N ALA A 44 6.77 11.49 -1.75
CA ALA A 44 5.62 12.21 -1.19
C ALA A 44 6.02 13.39 -0.31
N ALA A 45 7.14 13.30 0.41
CA ALA A 45 7.62 14.36 1.30
C ALA A 45 7.99 15.67 0.59
N VAL A 46 8.26 15.64 -0.72
CA VAL A 46 8.58 16.83 -1.52
C VAL A 46 7.42 17.30 -2.40
N GLU A 47 6.28 16.61 -2.36
CA GLU A 47 5.10 16.97 -3.14
C GLU A 47 4.23 17.98 -2.39
N PRO A 48 3.99 19.18 -2.95
CA PRO A 48 3.16 20.20 -2.30
C PRO A 48 1.66 19.93 -2.42
N ASP A 49 1.25 19.19 -3.45
CA ASP A 49 -0.14 18.76 -3.61
C ASP A 49 -0.36 17.43 -2.89
N VAL A 50 -1.34 17.40 -1.99
CA VAL A 50 -1.70 16.19 -1.23
C VAL A 50 -2.16 15.05 -2.14
N THR A 51 -2.85 15.32 -3.25
CA THR A 51 -3.24 14.28 -4.19
C THR A 51 -2.00 13.69 -4.88
N ALA A 52 -1.06 14.53 -5.32
CA ALA A 52 0.23 14.09 -5.85
C ALA A 52 1.06 13.32 -4.81
N ALA A 53 1.11 13.77 -3.56
CA ALA A 53 1.84 13.11 -2.47
C ALA A 53 1.29 11.70 -2.18
N VAL A 54 -0.03 11.54 -2.09
CA VAL A 54 -0.66 10.22 -1.91
C VAL A 54 -0.38 9.33 -3.12
N ASN A 55 -0.48 9.86 -4.34
CA ASN A 55 -0.12 9.12 -5.56
C ASN A 55 1.35 8.70 -5.60
N ALA A 56 2.28 9.51 -5.09
CA ALA A 56 3.68 9.14 -5.00
C ALA A 56 3.89 7.92 -4.09
N LEU A 57 3.17 7.82 -2.97
CA LEU A 57 3.18 6.65 -2.10
C LEU A 57 2.64 5.40 -2.81
N VAL A 58 1.36 5.39 -3.18
CA VAL A 58 0.71 4.18 -3.69
C VAL A 58 1.12 3.83 -5.11
N GLY A 59 1.44 4.82 -5.94
CA GLY A 59 1.94 4.63 -7.30
C GLY A 59 3.34 4.01 -7.32
N THR A 60 4.19 4.31 -6.32
CA THR A 60 5.50 3.65 -6.18
C THR A 60 5.34 2.19 -5.78
N VAL A 61 4.39 1.87 -4.89
CA VAL A 61 4.07 0.48 -4.54
C VAL A 61 3.53 -0.29 -5.76
N LEU A 62 2.60 0.31 -6.52
CA LEU A 62 2.07 -0.29 -7.74
C LEU A 62 3.17 -0.54 -8.78
N SER A 63 4.03 0.45 -9.02
CA SER A 63 5.11 0.33 -10.01
C SER A 63 6.22 -0.62 -9.56
N GLY A 64 6.44 -0.76 -8.25
CA GLY A 64 7.39 -1.70 -7.65
C GLY A 64 6.92 -3.15 -7.72
N ALA A 65 5.64 -3.42 -8.00
CA ALA A 65 5.12 -4.75 -8.25
C ALA A 65 5.56 -5.25 -9.63
N HIS A 66 6.79 -5.77 -9.73
CA HIS A 66 7.41 -6.23 -10.98
C HIS A 66 6.60 -7.27 -11.76
N ASP A 67 5.82 -8.09 -11.06
CA ASP A 67 4.87 -9.03 -11.66
C ASP A 67 3.56 -8.98 -10.86
N LEU A 68 2.51 -8.43 -11.47
CA LEU A 68 1.19 -8.30 -10.86
C LEU A 68 0.60 -9.67 -10.48
N ARG A 69 0.97 -10.76 -11.17
CA ARG A 69 0.54 -12.11 -10.78
C ARG A 69 1.13 -12.49 -9.43
N ASN A 70 2.42 -12.23 -9.21
CA ASN A 70 3.05 -12.50 -7.93
C ASN A 70 2.58 -11.54 -6.84
N ALA A 71 2.30 -10.27 -7.18
CA ALA A 71 1.69 -9.34 -6.24
C ALA A 71 0.31 -9.85 -5.76
N ALA A 72 -0.49 -10.39 -6.67
CA ALA A 72 -1.78 -10.97 -6.32
C ALA A 72 -1.66 -12.28 -5.49
N VAL A 73 -0.62 -13.10 -5.73
CA VAL A 73 -0.29 -14.21 -4.84
C VAL A 73 0.10 -13.70 -3.45
N TYR A 74 0.95 -12.67 -3.37
CA TYR A 74 1.37 -12.07 -2.10
C TYR A 74 0.18 -11.56 -1.29
N GLN A 75 -0.76 -10.88 -1.94
CA GLN A 75 -2.01 -10.45 -1.31
C GLN A 75 -2.83 -11.62 -0.77
N ARG A 76 -2.97 -12.70 -1.55
CA ARG A 76 -3.71 -13.88 -1.10
C ARG A 76 -3.06 -14.50 0.15
N GLU A 77 -1.74 -14.62 0.17
CA GLU A 77 -1.01 -15.14 1.35
C GLU A 77 -1.15 -14.20 2.56
N LEU A 78 -1.15 -12.87 2.35
CA LEU A 78 -1.44 -11.91 3.43
C LEU A 78 -2.87 -12.05 3.98
N LEU A 79 -3.87 -12.21 3.11
CA LEU A 79 -5.27 -12.29 3.50
C LEU A 79 -5.62 -13.62 4.17
N PHE A 80 -5.16 -14.73 3.61
CA PHE A 80 -5.61 -16.08 3.99
C PHE A 80 -4.54 -16.96 4.66
N GLY A 81 -3.32 -16.44 4.87
CA GLY A 81 -2.27 -17.14 5.61
C GLY A 81 -2.58 -17.32 7.10
N GLY A 82 -1.77 -18.13 7.78
CA GLY A 82 -1.94 -18.46 9.19
C GLY A 82 -1.78 -17.23 10.10
N PRO A 83 -2.63 -17.03 11.13
CA PRO A 83 -2.59 -15.83 11.97
C PRO A 83 -1.29 -15.67 12.78
N THR A 84 -0.54 -16.75 12.99
CA THR A 84 0.71 -16.79 13.76
C THR A 84 1.96 -16.78 12.88
N GLU A 85 1.82 -16.71 11.56
CA GLU A 85 2.96 -16.71 10.63
C GLU A 85 3.69 -15.37 10.71
N LYS A 86 4.98 -15.43 11.04
CA LYS A 86 5.82 -14.25 11.29
C LYS A 86 5.78 -13.26 10.13
N TYR A 87 6.10 -13.73 8.93
CA TYR A 87 6.21 -12.87 7.75
C TYR A 87 4.86 -12.35 7.27
N ARG A 88 3.76 -13.03 7.59
CA ARG A 88 2.41 -12.48 7.38
C ARG A 88 2.16 -11.29 8.30
N GLY A 89 2.49 -11.43 9.58
CA GLY A 89 2.39 -10.32 10.55
C GLY A 89 3.22 -9.11 10.14
N GLU A 90 4.46 -9.34 9.68
CA GLU A 90 5.33 -8.27 9.17
C GLU A 90 4.75 -7.58 7.92
N GLY A 91 4.19 -8.35 6.98
CA GLY A 91 3.57 -7.76 5.79
C GLY A 91 2.30 -6.96 6.11
N LEU A 92 1.47 -7.42 7.05
CA LEU A 92 0.33 -6.64 7.55
C LEU A 92 0.77 -5.36 8.26
N ALA A 93 1.90 -5.37 8.97
CA ALA A 93 2.47 -4.16 9.56
C ALA A 93 2.96 -3.17 8.49
N LEU A 94 3.49 -3.65 7.36
CA LEU A 94 3.84 -2.80 6.22
C LEU A 94 2.59 -2.16 5.58
N VAL A 95 1.49 -2.91 5.47
CA VAL A 95 0.19 -2.36 5.02
C VAL A 95 -0.28 -1.26 5.96
N GLY A 96 -0.28 -1.52 7.28
CA GLY A 96 -0.65 -0.51 8.28
C GLY A 96 0.24 0.74 8.18
N ARG A 97 1.55 0.57 8.00
CA ARG A 97 2.48 1.69 7.79
C ARG A 97 2.13 2.51 6.53
N LEU A 98 1.79 1.87 5.42
CA LEU A 98 1.39 2.58 4.20
C LEU A 98 0.11 3.39 4.44
N GLU A 99 -0.88 2.81 5.11
CA GLU A 99 -2.12 3.51 5.48
C GLU A 99 -1.83 4.71 6.41
N ASP A 100 -0.97 4.55 7.41
CA ASP A 100 -0.57 5.62 8.33
C ASP A 100 0.14 6.77 7.60
N LEU A 101 1.02 6.45 6.64
CA LEU A 101 1.69 7.46 5.81
C LEU A 101 0.71 8.24 4.95
N VAL A 102 -0.25 7.56 4.31
CA VAL A 102 -1.32 8.22 3.54
C VAL A 102 -2.17 9.10 4.44
N ALA A 103 -2.61 8.60 5.60
CA ALA A 103 -3.40 9.36 6.55
C ALA A 103 -2.65 10.61 7.06
N ALA A 104 -1.34 10.49 7.31
CA ALA A 104 -0.51 11.62 7.72
C ALA A 104 -0.48 12.72 6.64
N ARG A 105 -0.32 12.38 5.35
CA ARG A 105 -0.37 13.37 4.26
C ARG A 105 -1.72 14.08 4.16
N LEU A 106 -2.81 13.34 4.35
CA LEU A 106 -4.16 13.92 4.36
C LEU A 106 -4.34 14.90 5.52
N LEU A 107 -3.88 14.53 6.70
CA LEU A 107 -3.96 15.37 7.91
C LEU A 107 -3.11 16.64 7.79
N ASP A 108 -1.87 16.51 7.29
CA ASP A 108 -0.97 17.65 7.04
C ASP A 108 -1.66 18.71 6.14
N ALA A 109 -2.47 18.27 5.17
CA ALA A 109 -3.17 19.14 4.23
C ALA A 109 -4.33 19.95 4.84
N VAL A 110 -5.00 19.43 5.89
CA VAL A 110 -6.16 20.12 6.49
C VAL A 110 -5.78 20.93 7.73
N ASP A 111 -4.79 20.48 8.49
CA ASP A 111 -4.49 21.08 9.79
C ASP A 111 -3.28 22.02 9.77
N ALA A 112 -2.47 22.06 8.70
CA ALA A 112 -1.36 23.01 8.51
C ALA A 112 -0.49 23.25 9.76
N GLY A 113 -0.26 22.20 10.56
CA GLY A 113 0.52 22.27 11.81
C GLY A 113 -0.26 22.62 13.08
N ARG A 114 -1.59 22.63 13.06
CA ARG A 114 -2.45 22.69 14.25
C ARG A 114 -2.68 21.29 14.84
N ARG A 115 -3.22 21.20 16.06
CA ARG A 115 -3.64 19.91 16.61
C ARG A 115 -4.75 19.36 15.74
N HIS A 116 -4.59 18.11 15.31
CA HIS A 116 -5.61 17.41 14.54
C HIS A 116 -6.92 17.32 15.32
N GLU A 117 -8.01 17.73 14.68
CA GLU A 117 -9.33 17.43 15.21
C GLU A 117 -9.56 15.91 15.17
N PRO A 118 -10.12 15.29 16.24
CA PRO A 118 -10.37 13.86 16.25
C PRO A 118 -11.21 13.38 15.05
N ALA A 119 -12.13 14.21 14.56
CA ALA A 119 -12.93 13.92 13.37
C ALA A 119 -12.09 13.83 12.09
N HIS A 120 -11.15 14.76 11.87
CA HIS A 120 -10.21 14.72 10.76
C HIS A 120 -9.34 13.46 10.80
N ALA A 121 -8.83 13.08 11.97
CA ALA A 121 -8.03 11.87 12.13
C ALA A 121 -8.80 10.60 11.73
N VAL A 122 -10.07 10.48 12.15
CA VAL A 122 -10.94 9.36 11.76
C VAL A 122 -11.24 9.38 10.26
N GLY A 123 -11.47 10.56 9.68
CA GLY A 123 -11.69 10.75 8.24
C GLY A 123 -10.47 10.33 7.42
N ALA A 124 -9.28 10.80 7.79
CA ALA A 124 -8.02 10.49 7.12
C ALA A 124 -7.71 8.98 7.17
N ALA A 125 -7.91 8.33 8.32
CA ALA A 125 -7.73 6.88 8.45
C ALA A 125 -8.71 6.09 7.57
N ARG A 126 -9.96 6.57 7.38
CA ARG A 126 -10.91 5.95 6.45
C ARG A 126 -10.49 6.14 5.00
N ALA A 127 -10.10 7.35 4.62
CA ALA A 127 -9.62 7.65 3.27
C ALA A 127 -8.36 6.84 2.93
N ALA A 128 -7.42 6.69 3.86
CA ALA A 128 -6.23 5.86 3.68
C ALA A 128 -6.55 4.39 3.42
N ARG A 129 -7.47 3.80 4.21
CA ARG A 129 -7.96 2.43 3.97
C ARG A 129 -8.65 2.30 2.60
N SER A 130 -9.41 3.30 2.18
CA SER A 130 -10.03 3.31 0.85
C SER A 130 -8.98 3.36 -0.26
N VAL A 131 -7.96 4.20 -0.13
CA VAL A 131 -6.83 4.27 -1.08
C VAL A 131 -6.10 2.93 -1.15
N PHE A 132 -5.82 2.30 -0.01
CA PHE A 132 -5.21 0.97 0.03
C PHE A 132 -6.10 -0.10 -0.63
N ALA A 133 -7.42 -0.04 -0.43
CA ALA A 133 -8.35 -0.97 -1.07
C ALA A 133 -8.33 -0.86 -2.60
N VAL A 134 -8.24 0.36 -3.15
CA VAL A 134 -8.08 0.59 -4.60
C VAL A 134 -6.79 -0.04 -5.11
N LEU A 135 -5.64 0.29 -4.48
CA LEU A 135 -4.35 -0.31 -4.83
C LEU A 135 -4.43 -1.84 -4.80
N ASN A 136 -5.06 -2.40 -3.76
CA ASN A 136 -5.17 -3.84 -3.58
C ASN A 136 -6.00 -4.50 -4.70
N LEU A 137 -7.13 -3.89 -5.09
CA LEU A 137 -7.97 -4.38 -6.18
C LEU A 137 -7.25 -4.35 -7.54
N LEU A 138 -6.49 -3.29 -7.79
CA LEU A 138 -5.71 -3.11 -9.02
C LEU A 138 -4.56 -4.11 -9.13
N LEU A 139 -3.85 -4.38 -8.04
CA LEU A 139 -2.84 -5.44 -7.99
C LEU A 139 -3.45 -6.84 -8.18
N ALA A 140 -4.69 -7.07 -7.74
CA ALA A 140 -5.41 -8.33 -7.92
C ALA A 140 -6.03 -8.50 -9.32
N GLN A 141 -6.07 -7.44 -10.13
CA GLN A 141 -6.73 -7.40 -11.44
C GLN A 141 -6.38 -8.57 -12.37
N PRO A 142 -5.12 -9.04 -12.49
CA PRO A 142 -4.78 -10.16 -13.36
C PRO A 142 -5.42 -11.49 -12.94
N LEU A 143 -5.84 -11.62 -11.68
CA LEU A 143 -6.53 -12.82 -11.18
C LEU A 143 -8.06 -12.73 -11.29
N THR A 144 -8.61 -11.52 -11.31
CA THR A 144 -10.06 -11.29 -11.30
C THR A 144 -10.62 -10.99 -12.69
N GLY A 145 -9.79 -10.48 -13.60
CA GLY A 145 -10.23 -9.98 -14.91
C GLY A 145 -11.10 -8.73 -14.83
N ALA A 146 -11.14 -8.06 -13.67
CA ALA A 146 -11.90 -6.83 -13.48
C ALA A 146 -11.32 -5.68 -14.33
N HIS A 147 -12.17 -4.75 -14.78
CA HIS A 147 -11.76 -3.55 -15.53
C HIS A 147 -10.83 -3.83 -16.73
N PRO A 148 -11.22 -4.70 -17.67
CA PRO A 148 -10.37 -5.07 -18.80
C PRO A 148 -10.02 -3.85 -19.66
N GLY A 149 -8.73 -3.67 -19.96
CA GLY A 149 -8.24 -2.59 -20.84
C GLY A 149 -8.03 -1.23 -20.18
N ALA A 150 -8.29 -1.08 -18.89
CA ALA A 150 -7.95 0.13 -18.14
C ALA A 150 -6.45 0.19 -17.85
N ASP A 151 -5.83 1.36 -17.99
CA ASP A 151 -4.48 1.61 -17.49
C ASP A 151 -4.54 1.64 -15.95
N THR A 152 -3.93 0.64 -15.31
CA THR A 152 -3.93 0.46 -13.86
C THR A 152 -3.34 1.66 -13.12
N ALA A 153 -2.33 2.33 -13.68
CA ALA A 153 -1.71 3.49 -13.05
C ALA A 153 -2.60 4.73 -13.18
N GLU A 154 -3.29 4.87 -14.31
CA GLU A 154 -4.30 5.92 -14.49
C GLU A 154 -5.50 5.72 -13.57
N GLU A 155 -6.03 4.51 -13.50
CA GLU A 155 -7.17 4.16 -12.65
C GLU A 155 -6.85 4.41 -11.17
N LEU A 156 -5.65 4.04 -10.71
CA LEU A 156 -5.18 4.35 -9.35
C LEU A 156 -5.20 5.86 -9.10
N ARG A 157 -4.65 6.65 -10.03
CA ARG A 157 -4.51 8.09 -9.88
C ARG A 157 -5.86 8.80 -9.78
N GLU A 158 -6.80 8.44 -10.65
CA GLU A 158 -8.14 9.04 -10.70
C GLU A 158 -8.95 8.69 -9.44
N GLN A 159 -8.91 7.43 -8.99
CA GLN A 159 -9.60 7.04 -7.76
C GLN A 159 -8.98 7.67 -6.51
N VAL A 160 -7.63 7.78 -6.44
CA VAL A 160 -6.96 8.52 -5.37
C VAL A 160 -7.42 9.98 -5.35
N ALA A 161 -7.50 10.64 -6.51
CA ALA A 161 -8.00 12.01 -6.59
C ALA A 161 -9.43 12.13 -6.03
N GLN A 162 -10.34 11.24 -6.42
CA GLN A 162 -11.72 11.24 -5.90
C GLN A 162 -11.78 11.08 -4.37
N ILE A 163 -11.00 10.15 -3.82
CA ILE A 163 -10.98 9.89 -2.37
C ILE A 163 -10.40 11.09 -1.61
N VAL A 164 -9.29 11.66 -2.09
CA VAL A 164 -8.64 12.82 -1.48
C VAL A 164 -9.59 14.02 -1.50
N GLN A 165 -10.22 14.31 -2.64
CA GLN A 165 -11.19 15.41 -2.76
C GLN A 165 -12.40 15.22 -1.83
N GLY A 166 -12.92 13.99 -1.71
CA GLY A 166 -14.00 13.68 -0.77
C GLY A 166 -13.61 13.94 0.68
N PHE A 167 -12.39 13.56 1.08
CA PHE A 167 -11.87 13.86 2.42
C PHE A 167 -11.74 15.37 2.67
N LEU A 168 -11.13 16.11 1.74
CA LEU A 168 -10.95 17.56 1.86
C LEU A 168 -12.30 18.29 1.97
N ALA A 169 -13.27 17.92 1.14
CA ALA A 169 -14.62 18.52 1.18
C ALA A 169 -15.30 18.29 2.54
N SER A 170 -15.24 17.06 3.07
CA SER A 170 -15.84 16.74 4.38
C SER A 170 -15.18 17.45 5.56
N SER A 171 -13.90 17.82 5.43
CA SER A 171 -13.14 18.50 6.50
C SER A 171 -13.47 20.00 6.59
N VAL A 172 -13.84 20.62 5.45
CA VAL A 172 -14.28 22.03 5.41
C VAL A 172 -15.67 22.20 6.02
N GLU A 173 -16.57 21.24 5.81
CA GLU A 173 -17.93 21.26 6.38
C GLU A 173 -17.93 21.18 7.92
N ASP A 174 -16.98 20.46 8.51
CA ASP A 174 -16.85 20.32 9.97
C ASP A 174 -16.37 21.63 10.63
N THR A 175 -15.48 22.38 9.95
CA THR A 175 -15.00 23.68 10.43
C THR A 175 -16.09 24.77 10.43
N SER A 176 -17.19 24.55 9.69
CA SER A 176 -18.29 25.52 9.54
C SER A 176 -19.46 25.29 10.51
N ARG A 177 -19.37 24.29 11.40
CA ARG A 177 -20.37 23.99 12.44
C ARG A 177 -19.89 24.41 13.84
#